data_AF-A0A934DER3-F1
#
_entry.id   AF-A0A934DER3-F1
#
_cell.length_a   1.000
_cell.length_b   1.000
_cell.length_c   1.000
_cell.angle_alpha   90.00
_cell.angle_beta   90.00
_cell.angle_gamma   90.00
#
_symmetry.space_group_name_H-M   'P 1'
#
loop_
_entity.id
_entity.type
_entity.pdbx_description
1 polymer ?
#
loop_
_entity_poly.entity_id
_entity_poly.type
_entity_poly.pdbx_seq_one_letter_code
_entity_poly.pdbx_strand_id
1 'polypeptide(L)'
;MQPHHFSLRHPLIRISTTLLLCFFCPTCAEPAKDSASPDSVWLKGTSDEKFHTVARQLRGFDMAMMETAHRYTELYWAGRDGNWQYAKYQAEKIRTAIENGLQRRPKRAASAQTFLTFVLPEMLTAIEKQDSSLFWNRFGALTSTCNACHEAEKVAFINVAPPETRLSPAHLFK
;
A
#
# COMPACT_ATOMS: atom_id res chain seq x y z
N MET A 1 53.04 -10.61 49.80
CA MET A 1 53.86 -11.67 50.42
C MET A 1 53.16 -13.00 50.17
N GLN A 2 53.55 -13.75 49.13
CA GLN A 2 53.27 -15.19 49.04
C GLN A 2 54.21 -15.89 50.04
N PRO A 3 53.94 -17.12 50.55
CA PRO A 3 54.35 -18.29 49.75
C PRO A 3 53.79 -19.71 50.09
N HIS A 4 54.15 -20.65 49.18
CA HIS A 4 54.40 -22.13 49.29
C HIS A 4 53.27 -23.07 49.74
N HIS A 5 53.14 -24.34 49.33
CA HIS A 5 53.51 -25.23 48.21
C HIS A 5 52.86 -26.58 48.58
N PHE A 6 52.26 -27.32 47.64
CA PHE A 6 52.46 -28.79 47.61
C PHE A 6 52.20 -29.35 46.21
N SER A 7 53.08 -30.29 45.85
CA SER A 7 53.24 -30.91 44.54
C SER A 7 52.62 -32.30 44.55
N LEU A 8 51.94 -32.70 43.47
CA LEU A 8 51.71 -34.10 43.13
C LEU A 8 51.80 -34.27 41.61
N ARG A 9 52.81 -35.06 41.22
CA ARG A 9 53.10 -35.53 39.87
C ARG A 9 52.04 -36.53 39.43
N HIS A 10 51.56 -36.45 38.19
CA HIS A 10 51.16 -37.62 37.39
C HIS A 10 51.23 -37.31 35.88
N PRO A 11 51.37 -38.34 35.03
CA PRO A 11 52.17 -38.27 33.80
C PRO A 11 51.35 -37.95 32.54
N LEU A 12 52.03 -37.24 31.64
CA LEU A 12 52.03 -37.38 30.18
C LEU A 12 50.79 -38.00 29.52
N ILE A 13 49.90 -37.14 29.03
CA ILE A 13 49.03 -37.45 27.89
C ILE A 13 49.39 -36.48 26.78
N ARG A 14 50.05 -37.01 25.75
CA ARG A 14 50.35 -36.29 24.50
C ARG A 14 49.03 -36.01 23.79
N ILE A 15 48.49 -34.80 23.96
CA ILE A 15 47.38 -34.32 23.13
C ILE A 15 47.99 -33.92 21.79
N SER A 16 47.86 -34.81 20.82
CA SER A 16 48.32 -34.64 19.45
C SER A 16 47.60 -33.44 18.82
N THR A 17 48.38 -32.41 18.49
CA THR A 17 48.00 -31.25 17.73
C THR A 17 47.46 -31.68 16.37
N THR A 18 46.14 -31.64 16.18
CA THR A 18 45.56 -31.63 14.83
C THR A 18 44.91 -30.28 14.63
N LEU A 19 45.74 -29.34 14.16
CA LEU A 19 45.31 -28.05 13.64
C LEU A 19 44.47 -28.33 12.39
N LEU A 20 43.15 -28.46 12.56
CA LEU A 20 42.22 -28.57 11.45
C LEU A 20 42.19 -27.20 10.75
N LEU A 21 43.00 -27.06 9.69
CA LEU A 21 42.94 -25.93 8.78
C LEU A 21 41.49 -25.80 8.29
N CYS A 22 40.80 -24.74 8.72
CA CYS A 22 39.59 -24.27 8.07
C CYS A 22 39.96 -23.97 6.62
N PHE A 23 39.63 -24.89 5.71
CA PHE A 23 39.64 -24.65 4.28
C PHE A 23 38.66 -23.51 4.02
N PHE A 24 39.20 -22.31 3.88
CA PHE A 24 38.50 -21.15 3.33
C PHE A 24 38.17 -21.52 1.88
N CYS A 25 36.99 -22.07 1.67
CA CYS A 25 36.43 -22.25 0.34
C CYS A 25 36.04 -20.84 -0.13
N PRO A 26 36.70 -20.24 -1.13
CA PRO A 26 36.19 -19.03 -1.72
C PRO A 26 34.94 -19.47 -2.46
N THR A 27 33.77 -19.31 -1.83
CA THR A 27 32.53 -19.39 -2.56
C THR A 27 32.58 -18.25 -3.56
N CYS A 28 32.90 -18.56 -4.82
CA CYS A 28 32.50 -17.72 -5.92
C CYS A 28 30.99 -17.60 -5.80
N ALA A 29 30.51 -16.46 -5.29
CA ALA A 29 29.13 -16.07 -5.48
C ALA A 29 28.95 -15.93 -6.99
N GLU A 30 28.49 -17.00 -7.65
CA GLU A 30 27.97 -16.87 -9.01
C GLU A 30 26.82 -15.86 -8.94
N PRO A 31 26.80 -14.83 -9.82
CA PRO A 31 25.61 -13.99 -9.93
C PRO A 31 24.46 -14.93 -10.29
N ALA A 32 23.42 -14.93 -9.45
CA ALA A 32 22.26 -15.79 -9.64
C ALA A 32 21.78 -15.65 -11.09
N LYS A 33 21.89 -16.74 -11.87
CA LYS A 33 21.26 -16.80 -13.17
C LYS A 33 19.77 -16.64 -12.94
N ASP A 34 19.21 -15.53 -13.43
CA ASP A 34 17.77 -15.29 -13.52
C ASP A 34 17.13 -16.49 -14.24
N SER A 35 16.68 -17.47 -13.47
CA SER A 35 15.83 -18.56 -13.96
C SER A 35 14.43 -17.99 -14.09
N ALA A 36 14.25 -17.11 -15.08
CA ALA A 36 12.92 -16.74 -15.53
C ALA A 36 12.18 -18.05 -15.85
N SER A 37 11.01 -18.24 -15.22
CA SER A 37 10.12 -19.36 -15.53
C SER A 37 9.94 -19.44 -17.06
N PRO A 38 10.04 -20.63 -17.66
CA PRO A 38 9.93 -20.82 -19.11
C PRO A 38 8.62 -20.29 -19.71
N ASP A 39 7.62 -19.97 -18.87
CA ASP A 39 6.27 -19.58 -19.28
C ASP A 39 6.04 -18.06 -19.34
N SER A 40 7.00 -17.21 -18.94
CA SER A 40 6.81 -15.75 -18.99
C SER A 40 7.07 -15.14 -20.37
N VAL A 41 6.34 -15.63 -21.39
CA VAL A 41 6.44 -15.21 -22.80
C VAL A 41 6.32 -13.68 -22.99
N TRP A 42 5.70 -12.99 -22.04
CA TRP A 42 5.47 -11.54 -22.07
C TRP A 42 6.47 -10.69 -21.25
N LEU A 43 7.21 -11.26 -20.29
CA LEU A 43 8.21 -10.54 -19.47
C LEU A 43 9.63 -10.84 -19.96
N LYS A 44 10.04 -10.13 -21.00
CA LYS A 44 11.34 -10.28 -21.66
C LYS A 44 12.29 -9.13 -21.30
N GLY A 45 13.58 -9.36 -21.50
CA GLY A 45 14.63 -8.36 -21.32
C GLY A 45 15.36 -8.46 -19.97
N THR A 46 16.16 -7.43 -19.69
CA THR A 46 16.84 -7.20 -18.42
C THR A 46 15.83 -6.99 -17.28
N SER A 47 16.29 -7.05 -16.03
CA SER A 47 15.46 -6.77 -14.86
C SER A 47 14.79 -5.39 -14.93
N ASP A 48 15.51 -4.37 -15.41
CA ASP A 48 14.96 -3.02 -15.58
C ASP A 48 13.85 -2.99 -16.64
N GLU A 49 14.02 -3.68 -17.77
CA GLU A 49 13.00 -3.79 -18.81
C GLU A 49 11.75 -4.54 -18.33
N LYS A 50 11.93 -5.57 -17.50
CA LYS A 50 10.84 -6.29 -16.84
C LYS A 50 10.10 -5.36 -15.86
N PHE A 51 10.81 -4.60 -15.02
CA PHE A 51 10.18 -3.65 -14.10
C PHE A 51 9.44 -2.53 -14.84
N HIS A 52 9.99 -2.01 -15.93
CA HIS A 52 9.27 -1.06 -16.79
C HIS A 52 7.99 -1.66 -17.37
N THR A 53 8.05 -2.93 -17.79
CA THR A 53 6.88 -3.65 -18.29
C THR A 53 5.82 -3.87 -17.22
N VAL A 54 6.21 -4.26 -16.01
CA VAL A 54 5.31 -4.39 -14.85
C VAL A 54 4.70 -3.04 -14.48
N ALA A 55 5.52 -1.99 -14.35
CA ALA A 55 5.06 -0.64 -14.01
C ALA A 55 4.05 -0.10 -15.03
N ARG A 56 4.23 -0.41 -16.32
CA ARG A 56 3.27 -0.08 -17.38
C ARG A 56 1.95 -0.84 -17.20
N GLN A 57 1.98 -2.13 -16.85
CA GLN A 57 0.78 -2.94 -16.60
C GLN A 57 0.02 -2.51 -15.34
N LEU A 58 0.72 -2.00 -14.32
CA LEU A 58 0.09 -1.40 -13.13
C LEU A 58 -0.65 -0.08 -13.44
N ARG A 59 -0.52 0.45 -14.67
CA ARG A 59 -1.14 1.69 -15.15
C ARG A 59 -0.82 2.88 -14.23
N GLY A 60 -1.56 3.98 -14.39
CA GLY A 60 -1.34 5.23 -13.66
C GLY A 60 -2.47 5.53 -12.68
N PHE A 61 -2.83 6.82 -12.65
CA PHE A 61 -3.85 7.36 -11.75
C PHE A 61 -5.26 6.85 -12.08
N ASP A 62 -5.49 6.38 -13.30
CA ASP A 62 -6.71 5.73 -13.74
C ASP A 62 -7.08 4.50 -12.88
N MET A 63 -6.10 3.66 -12.52
CA MET A 63 -6.38 2.53 -11.61
C MET A 63 -6.67 2.98 -10.17
N ALA A 64 -6.07 4.09 -9.72
CA ALA A 64 -6.46 4.68 -8.45
C ALA A 64 -7.92 5.16 -8.48
N MET A 65 -8.35 5.78 -9.60
CA MET A 65 -9.73 6.24 -9.77
C MET A 65 -10.74 5.10 -9.86
N MET A 66 -10.37 3.95 -10.45
CA MET A 66 -11.24 2.76 -10.42
C MET A 66 -11.50 2.27 -8.98
N GLU A 67 -10.45 2.19 -8.15
CA GLU A 67 -10.64 1.87 -6.74
C GLU A 67 -11.44 2.97 -6.04
N THR A 68 -11.06 4.24 -6.17
CA THR A 68 -11.76 5.37 -5.54
C THR A 68 -13.25 5.40 -5.90
N ALA A 69 -13.64 5.10 -7.14
CA ALA A 69 -15.05 5.06 -7.55
C ALA A 69 -15.84 3.95 -6.82
N HIS A 70 -15.26 2.75 -6.69
CA HIS A 70 -15.85 1.69 -5.89
C HIS A 70 -15.98 2.11 -4.42
N ARG A 71 -14.90 2.64 -3.83
CA ARG A 71 -14.89 3.07 -2.42
C ARG A 71 -15.87 4.22 -2.15
N TYR A 72 -16.02 5.17 -3.08
CA TYR A 72 -17.00 6.26 -3.02
C TYR A 72 -18.43 5.71 -2.97
N THR A 73 -18.72 4.72 -3.81
CA THR A 73 -20.03 4.04 -3.84
C THR A 73 -20.31 3.34 -2.51
N GLU A 74 -19.34 2.59 -1.98
CA GLU A 74 -19.49 1.93 -0.68
C GLU A 74 -19.60 2.92 0.48
N LEU A 75 -18.88 4.05 0.43
CA LEU A 75 -18.99 5.11 1.43
C LEU A 75 -20.41 5.69 1.48
N TYR A 76 -21.00 5.99 0.32
CA TYR A 76 -22.39 6.46 0.24
C TYR A 76 -23.33 5.48 0.95
N TRP A 77 -23.22 4.20 0.59
CA TRP A 77 -24.08 3.15 1.12
C TRP A 77 -23.85 2.87 2.60
N ALA A 78 -22.61 2.94 3.08
CA ALA A 78 -22.29 2.85 4.49
C ALA A 78 -22.94 3.99 5.29
N GLY A 79 -22.93 5.21 4.76
CA GLY A 79 -23.63 6.36 5.36
C GLY A 79 -25.15 6.20 5.37
N ARG A 80 -25.74 5.67 4.28
CA ARG A 80 -27.18 5.34 4.21
C ARG A 80 -27.58 4.32 5.26
N ASP A 81 -26.73 3.34 5.49
CA ASP A 81 -26.96 2.23 6.41
C ASP A 81 -26.69 2.64 7.87
N GLY A 82 -25.97 3.75 8.11
CA GLY A 82 -25.44 4.07 9.44
C GLY A 82 -24.31 3.13 9.88
N ASN A 83 -23.66 2.45 8.94
CA ASN A 83 -22.53 1.57 9.22
C ASN A 83 -21.23 2.40 9.30
N TRP A 84 -21.03 3.08 10.43
CA TRP A 84 -19.93 4.03 10.60
C TRP A 84 -18.54 3.41 10.52
N GLN A 85 -18.38 2.16 10.99
CA GLN A 85 -17.11 1.44 10.86
C GLN A 85 -16.77 1.18 9.39
N TYR A 86 -17.76 0.75 8.60
CA TYR A 86 -17.58 0.54 7.17
C TYR A 86 -17.36 1.87 6.43
N ALA A 87 -18.09 2.93 6.79
CA ALA A 87 -17.89 4.26 6.24
C ALA A 87 -16.45 4.76 6.47
N LYS A 88 -15.93 4.61 7.69
CA LYS A 88 -14.54 4.98 8.02
C LYS A 88 -13.55 4.20 7.18
N TYR A 89 -13.72 2.88 7.10
CA TYR A 89 -12.88 2.02 6.27
C TYR A 89 -12.86 2.48 4.80
N GLN A 90 -14.02 2.78 4.22
CA GLN A 90 -14.10 3.23 2.82
C GLN A 90 -13.44 4.60 2.61
N ALA A 91 -13.67 5.57 3.51
CA ALA A 91 -13.03 6.88 3.44
C ALA A 91 -11.50 6.79 3.56
N GLU A 92 -10.99 5.95 4.46
CA GLU A 92 -9.55 5.69 4.59
C GLU A 92 -8.98 5.00 3.33
N LYS A 93 -9.72 4.07 2.72
CA LYS A 93 -9.30 3.44 1.46
C LYS A 93 -9.34 4.39 0.27
N ILE A 94 -10.24 5.37 0.24
CA ILE A 94 -10.19 6.47 -0.73
C ILE A 94 -8.87 7.25 -0.58
N ARG A 95 -8.46 7.58 0.66
CA ARG A 95 -7.16 8.24 0.92
C ARG A 95 -6.01 7.43 0.31
N THR A 96 -5.92 6.15 0.69
CA THR A 96 -4.86 5.26 0.23
C THR A 96 -4.82 5.13 -1.29
N ALA A 97 -5.97 4.98 -1.94
CA ALA A 97 -6.05 4.87 -3.41
C ALA A 97 -5.48 6.12 -4.09
N ILE A 98 -5.86 7.31 -3.60
CA ILE A 98 -5.40 8.59 -4.15
C ILE A 98 -3.90 8.77 -3.89
N GLU A 99 -3.42 8.54 -2.67
CA GLU A 99 -2.00 8.65 -2.32
C GLU A 99 -1.12 7.70 -3.17
N ASN A 100 -1.53 6.45 -3.35
CA ASN A 100 -0.85 5.49 -4.23
C ASN A 100 -0.91 5.92 -5.71
N GLY A 101 -2.02 6.57 -6.12
CA GLY A 101 -2.12 7.22 -7.42
C GLY A 101 -1.08 8.33 -7.60
N LEU A 102 -0.94 9.20 -6.60
CA LEU A 102 0.00 10.32 -6.60
C LEU A 102 1.46 9.86 -6.58
N GLN A 103 1.79 8.78 -5.86
CA GLN A 103 3.13 8.17 -5.91
C GLN A 103 3.50 7.79 -7.35
N ARG A 104 2.54 7.20 -8.10
CA ARG A 104 2.76 6.81 -9.50
C ARG A 104 2.66 8.00 -10.47
N ARG A 105 1.91 9.06 -10.13
CA ARG A 105 1.64 10.23 -10.99
C ARG A 105 1.66 11.53 -10.18
N PRO A 106 2.85 12.01 -9.76
CA PRO A 106 2.97 13.15 -8.84
C PRO A 106 2.49 14.49 -9.43
N LYS A 107 2.43 14.61 -10.77
CA LYS A 107 1.92 15.82 -11.45
C LYS A 107 0.46 16.15 -11.11
N ARG A 108 -0.31 15.19 -10.55
CA ARG A 108 -1.71 15.36 -10.12
C ARG A 108 -1.85 15.82 -8.67
N ALA A 109 -0.75 16.12 -7.97
CA ALA A 109 -0.79 16.50 -6.56
C ALA A 109 -1.59 17.79 -6.32
N ALA A 110 -1.46 18.77 -7.23
CA ALA A 110 -2.16 20.05 -7.11
C ALA A 110 -3.69 19.90 -7.14
N SER A 111 -4.22 19.11 -8.07
CA SER A 111 -5.68 18.87 -8.20
C SER A 111 -6.24 18.03 -7.04
N ALA A 112 -5.43 17.14 -6.46
CA ALA A 112 -5.81 16.32 -5.31
C ALA A 112 -5.64 17.01 -3.94
N GLN A 113 -4.98 18.17 -3.87
CA GLN A 113 -4.55 18.77 -2.61
C GLN A 113 -5.72 19.07 -1.68
N THR A 114 -6.70 19.88 -2.13
CA THR A 114 -7.88 20.25 -1.33
C THR A 114 -8.65 19.03 -0.85
N PHE A 115 -8.72 17.99 -1.68
CA PHE A 115 -9.38 16.74 -1.32
C PHE A 115 -8.70 16.07 -0.12
N LEU A 116 -7.38 15.91 -0.17
CA LEU A 116 -6.61 15.19 0.84
C LEU A 116 -6.42 15.97 2.14
N THR A 117 -6.26 17.30 2.05
CA THR A 117 -5.91 18.14 3.21
C THR A 117 -7.12 18.72 3.94
N PHE A 118 -8.28 18.81 3.29
CA PHE A 118 -9.47 19.43 3.88
C PHE A 118 -10.71 18.54 3.79
N VAL A 119 -11.12 18.18 2.58
CA VAL A 119 -12.44 17.56 2.35
C VAL A 119 -12.54 16.16 2.93
N LEU A 120 -11.53 15.32 2.72
CA LEU A 120 -11.51 13.96 3.27
C LEU A 120 -11.33 13.94 4.81
N PRO A 121 -10.46 14.75 5.42
CA PRO A 121 -10.43 14.92 6.89
C PRO A 121 -11.77 15.35 7.50
N GLU A 122 -12.49 16.27 6.87
CA GLU A 122 -13.82 16.71 7.33
C GLU A 122 -14.86 15.58 7.20
N MET A 123 -14.80 14.80 6.12
CA MET A 123 -15.62 13.59 5.95
C MET A 123 -15.35 12.58 7.07
N LEU A 124 -14.08 12.32 7.40
CA LEU A 124 -13.69 11.41 8.48
C LEU A 124 -14.19 11.93 9.84
N THR A 125 -14.11 13.24 10.09
CA THR A 125 -14.66 13.86 11.31
C THR A 125 -16.17 13.63 11.43
N ALA A 126 -16.91 13.75 10.33
CA ALA A 126 -18.35 13.48 10.33
C ALA A 126 -18.67 12.02 10.66
N ILE A 127 -17.90 11.09 10.09
CA ILE A 127 -18.02 9.65 10.34
C ILE A 127 -17.70 9.31 11.81
N GLU A 128 -16.64 9.89 12.37
CA GLU A 128 -16.22 9.67 13.76
C GLU A 128 -17.25 10.18 14.76
N LYS A 129 -17.89 11.31 14.46
CA LYS A 129 -19.02 11.84 15.24
C LYS A 129 -20.32 11.06 15.05
N GLN A 130 -20.40 10.19 14.06
CA GLN A 130 -21.61 9.46 13.67
C GLN A 130 -22.80 10.40 13.41
N ASP A 131 -22.50 11.62 12.95
CA ASP A 131 -23.51 12.66 12.69
C ASP A 131 -23.99 12.52 11.25
N SER A 132 -25.21 12.01 11.08
CA SER A 132 -25.79 11.78 9.75
C SER A 132 -25.98 13.07 8.95
N SER A 133 -26.39 14.16 9.60
CA SER A 133 -26.59 15.44 8.92
C SER A 133 -25.26 16.00 8.42
N LEU A 134 -24.25 15.98 9.29
CA LEU A 134 -22.89 16.39 8.93
C LEU A 134 -22.30 15.47 7.86
N PHE A 135 -22.51 14.15 7.96
CA PHE A 135 -22.05 13.18 6.95
C PHE A 135 -22.56 13.56 5.57
N TRP A 136 -23.87 13.80 5.42
CA TRP A 136 -24.44 14.10 4.10
C TRP A 136 -23.99 15.45 3.56
N ASN A 137 -23.82 16.46 4.43
CA ASN A 137 -23.20 17.72 4.03
C ASN A 137 -21.76 17.52 3.52
N ARG A 138 -20.94 16.75 4.25
CA ARG A 138 -19.55 16.47 3.86
C ARG A 138 -19.45 15.57 2.64
N PHE A 139 -20.36 14.62 2.44
CA PHE A 139 -20.42 13.78 1.25
C PHE A 139 -20.72 14.61 -0.02
N GLY A 140 -21.58 15.63 0.09
CA GLY A 140 -21.81 16.59 -1.00
C GLY A 140 -20.56 17.40 -1.35
N ALA A 141 -19.82 17.88 -0.35
CA ALA A 141 -18.54 18.56 -0.56
C ALA A 141 -17.47 17.64 -1.17
N LEU A 142 -17.43 16.38 -0.72
CA LEU A 142 -16.58 15.32 -1.27
C LEU A 142 -16.86 15.12 -2.77
N THR A 143 -18.13 14.94 -3.13
CA THR A 143 -18.57 14.77 -4.53
C THR A 143 -18.21 15.98 -5.39
N SER A 144 -18.46 17.19 -4.89
CA SER A 144 -18.13 18.44 -5.60
C SER A 144 -16.62 18.56 -5.85
N THR A 145 -15.80 18.14 -4.89
CA THR A 145 -14.33 18.18 -5.00
C THR A 145 -13.79 17.11 -5.95
N CYS A 146 -14.43 15.93 -6.01
CA CYS A 146 -14.13 14.93 -7.04
C CYS A 146 -14.28 15.54 -8.44
N ASN A 147 -15.40 16.23 -8.69
CA ASN A 147 -15.66 16.86 -9.99
C ASN A 147 -14.72 18.03 -10.28
N ALA A 148 -14.36 18.84 -9.28
CA ALA A 148 -13.36 19.90 -9.44
C ALA A 148 -11.96 19.35 -9.81
N CYS A 149 -11.56 18.21 -9.22
CA CYS A 149 -10.35 17.51 -9.61
C CYS A 149 -10.43 17.02 -11.08
N HIS A 150 -11.55 16.44 -11.48
CA HIS A 150 -11.76 15.98 -12.86
C HIS A 150 -11.70 17.14 -13.87
N GLU A 151 -12.23 18.31 -13.52
CA GLU A 151 -12.13 19.53 -14.33
C GLU A 151 -10.67 20.00 -14.46
N ALA A 152 -9.96 20.11 -13.34
CA ALA A 152 -8.54 20.50 -13.33
C ALA A 152 -7.65 19.55 -14.16
N GLU A 153 -8.00 18.26 -14.16
CA GLU A 153 -7.33 17.21 -14.93
C GLU A 153 -7.86 17.06 -16.37
N LYS A 154 -8.74 17.98 -16.83
CA LYS A 154 -9.30 18.05 -18.20
C LYS A 154 -10.08 16.78 -18.61
N VAL A 155 -10.74 16.15 -17.64
CA VAL A 155 -11.58 14.96 -17.81
C VAL A 155 -12.99 15.18 -17.24
N ALA A 156 -13.51 16.40 -17.32
CA ALA A 156 -14.84 16.79 -16.79
C ALA A 156 -16.02 15.97 -17.36
N PHE A 157 -15.84 15.27 -18.49
CA PHE A 157 -16.83 14.32 -19.01
C PHE A 157 -17.03 13.09 -18.09
N ILE A 158 -16.11 12.85 -17.15
CA ILE A 158 -16.26 11.87 -16.07
C ILE A 158 -16.95 12.59 -14.90
N ASN A 159 -18.27 12.75 -14.97
CA ASN A 159 -19.03 13.40 -13.90
C ASN A 159 -19.40 12.40 -12.80
N VAL A 160 -19.09 12.73 -11.54
CA VAL A 160 -19.42 11.93 -10.36
C VAL A 160 -20.72 12.44 -9.74
N ALA A 161 -21.63 11.50 -9.45
CA ALA A 161 -22.87 11.74 -8.73
C ALA A 161 -23.09 10.62 -7.70
N PRO A 162 -23.90 10.86 -6.64
CA PRO A 162 -24.29 9.80 -5.72
C PRO A 162 -24.93 8.62 -6.46
N PRO A 163 -24.64 7.36 -6.08
CA PRO A 163 -25.20 6.19 -6.73
C PRO A 163 -26.70 6.08 -6.47
N GLU A 164 -27.47 5.70 -7.49
CA GLU A 164 -28.91 5.49 -7.39
C GLU A 164 -29.25 4.05 -6.94
N THR A 165 -28.39 3.09 -7.29
CA THR A 165 -28.58 1.66 -7.00
C THR A 165 -27.35 1.07 -6.30
N ARG A 166 -27.60 0.14 -5.37
CA ARG A 166 -26.53 -0.64 -4.72
C ARG A 166 -26.25 -1.87 -5.55
N LEU A 167 -25.06 -1.93 -6.15
CA LEU A 167 -24.57 -3.12 -6.86
C LEU A 167 -23.71 -4.02 -5.97
N SER A 168 -23.19 -3.50 -4.85
CA SER A 168 -22.33 -4.27 -3.97
C SER A 168 -23.11 -5.25 -3.10
N PRO A 169 -22.51 -6.41 -2.80
CA PRO A 169 -23.10 -7.36 -1.85
C PRO A 169 -22.89 -6.93 -0.40
N ALA A 170 -22.08 -5.89 -0.14
CA ALA A 170 -21.80 -5.43 1.21
C ALA A 170 -22.99 -4.61 1.74
N HIS A 171 -23.64 -5.14 2.75
CA HIS A 171 -24.73 -4.47 3.46
C HIS A 171 -24.58 -4.73 4.96
N LEU A 172 -25.23 -3.90 5.79
CA LEU A 172 -25.37 -4.22 7.20
C LEU A 172 -26.02 -5.61 7.37
N PHE A 173 -25.45 -6.41 8.27
CA PHE A 173 -26.17 -7.55 8.83
C PHE A 173 -27.33 -6.97 9.67
N LYS A 174 -28.56 -7.32 9.30
CA LYS A 174 -29.76 -7.00 10.07
C LYS A 174 -29.93 -8.00 11.20
#